data_AF-A0AB73GGE5-F1
#
_entry.id   AF-A0AB73GGE5-F1
#
_cell.length_a   1.000
_cell.length_b   1.000
_cell.length_c   1.000
_cell.angle_alpha   90.00
_cell.angle_beta   90.00
_cell.angle_gamma   90.00
#
_symmetry.space_group_name_H-M   'P 1'
#
loop_
_entity.id
_entity.type
_entity.pdbx_description
1 polymer ?
#
loop_
_entity_poly.entity_id
_entity_poly.type
_entity_poly.pdbx_seq_one_letter_code
_entity_poly.pdbx_strand_id
1 'polypeptide(L)'
;MSQITLKNIQTGKSATLDSNLKILKSAGREVFIQDSAVYILLHQLFTLQATTLLSYNDIATIVRDQKSLIHMEDSPDSIIANKYIFKARSLLKSLMIDDFIMTIRGLGYKGSNKWLPILEKRANEEIKNAFLEEITAIIEECITYSESADITHDKSGFSYIKPDQNTVMMHFKRMNDCYYLFLRRYTSPGNCIELLELKEKIAKILLYAIYWRVGDSLTDEKFRSDYKNELKLTLRQINQITALLA
;
A
#
# COMPACT_ATOMS: atom_id res chain seq x y z
N MET A 1 -13.93 -7.18 8.10
CA MET A 1 -13.54 -7.92 6.88
C MET A 1 -13.87 -9.38 7.12
N SER A 2 -14.76 -9.97 6.32
CA SER A 2 -15.19 -11.38 6.50
C SER A 2 -14.23 -12.40 5.89
N GLN A 3 -13.36 -11.95 4.98
CA GLN A 3 -12.37 -12.80 4.32
C GLN A 3 -11.04 -12.06 4.19
N ILE A 4 -9.93 -12.76 4.45
CA ILE A 4 -8.57 -12.25 4.26
C ILE A 4 -7.91 -13.12 3.20
N THR A 5 -7.58 -12.54 2.04
CA THR A 5 -6.91 -13.26 0.96
C THR A 5 -5.47 -12.78 0.81
N LEU A 6 -4.54 -13.72 0.75
CA LEU A 6 -3.12 -13.49 0.51
C LEU A 6 -2.70 -14.18 -0.80
N LYS A 7 -1.71 -13.63 -1.50
CA LYS A 7 -1.07 -14.19 -2.69
C LYS A 7 0.41 -14.38 -2.44
N ASN A 8 0.92 -15.54 -2.83
CA ASN A 8 2.34 -15.81 -2.82
C ASN A 8 3.01 -15.15 -4.03
N ILE A 9 4.04 -14.33 -3.80
CA ILE A 9 4.74 -13.57 -4.85
C ILE A 9 5.49 -14.51 -5.82
N GLN A 10 6.05 -15.62 -5.31
CA GLN A 10 6.90 -16.52 -6.09
C GLN A 10 6.08 -17.53 -6.92
N THR A 11 4.97 -18.02 -6.37
CA THR A 11 4.18 -19.10 -6.98
C THR A 11 2.85 -18.63 -7.55
N GLY A 12 2.43 -17.40 -7.27
CA GLY A 12 1.15 -16.84 -7.69
C GLY A 12 -0.08 -17.44 -7.00
N LYS A 13 0.09 -18.48 -6.16
CA LYS A 13 -0.99 -19.14 -5.42
C LYS A 13 -1.67 -18.17 -4.45
N SER A 14 -2.99 -18.27 -4.32
CA SER A 14 -3.77 -17.54 -3.31
C SER A 14 -4.16 -18.44 -2.14
N ALA A 15 -4.26 -17.83 -0.96
CA ALA A 15 -4.80 -18.44 0.25
C ALA A 15 -5.82 -17.48 0.86
N THR A 16 -7.03 -17.97 1.11
CA THR A 16 -8.14 -17.17 1.65
C THR A 16 -8.61 -17.76 2.97
N LEU A 17 -8.58 -16.95 4.03
CA LEU A 17 -9.16 -17.29 5.33
C LEU A 17 -10.52 -16.59 5.46
N ASP A 18 -11.59 -17.36 5.59
CA ASP A 18 -12.95 -16.87 5.84
C ASP A 18 -13.24 -16.90 7.35
N SER A 19 -13.48 -15.73 7.93
CA SER A 19 -13.67 -15.58 9.37
C SER A 19 -15.06 -15.99 9.84
N ASN A 20 -16.07 -15.89 8.98
CA ASN A 20 -17.45 -16.23 9.32
C ASN A 20 -17.64 -17.75 9.31
N LEU A 21 -17.05 -18.41 8.31
CA LEU A 21 -17.16 -19.85 8.13
C LEU A 21 -16.04 -20.63 8.82
N LYS A 22 -14.98 -19.97 9.30
CA LYS A 22 -13.75 -20.59 9.82
C LYS A 22 -13.12 -21.56 8.82
N ILE A 23 -13.15 -21.21 7.54
CA ILE A 23 -12.63 -22.02 6.45
C ILE A 23 -11.34 -21.39 5.91
N LEU A 24 -10.33 -22.23 5.68
CA LEU A 24 -9.14 -21.86 4.93
C LEU A 24 -9.21 -22.50 3.54
N LYS A 25 -9.02 -21.69 2.49
CA LYS A 25 -9.12 -22.11 1.08
C LYS A 25 -7.83 -21.81 0.33
N SER A 26 -7.39 -22.74 -0.52
CA SER A 26 -6.31 -22.50 -1.48
C SER A 26 -6.36 -23.54 -2.61
N ALA A 27 -6.03 -23.13 -3.84
CA ALA A 27 -5.90 -24.02 -5.00
C ALA A 27 -7.09 -24.98 -5.20
N GLY A 28 -8.32 -24.48 -5.04
CA GLY A 28 -9.55 -25.27 -5.20
C GLY A 28 -9.85 -26.24 -4.06
N ARG A 29 -9.06 -26.24 -2.99
CA ARG A 29 -9.29 -27.02 -1.76
C ARG A 29 -9.76 -26.10 -0.64
N GLU A 30 -10.56 -26.66 0.25
CA GLU A 30 -11.02 -25.98 1.45
C GLU A 30 -10.97 -26.90 2.66
N VAL A 31 -10.64 -26.32 3.82
CA VAL A 31 -10.57 -27.04 5.09
C VAL A 31 -11.25 -26.18 6.16
N PHE A 32 -12.21 -26.79 6.86
CA PHE A 32 -12.83 -26.20 8.05
C PHE A 32 -11.89 -26.34 9.26
N ILE A 33 -11.63 -25.24 9.96
CA ILE A 33 -10.73 -25.21 11.12
C ILE A 33 -11.54 -25.42 12.39
N GLN A 34 -11.54 -26.67 12.89
CA GLN A 34 -12.27 -27.04 14.11
C GLN A 34 -11.61 -26.50 15.39
N ASP A 35 -10.28 -26.43 15.43
CA ASP A 35 -9.53 -26.01 16.63
C ASP A 35 -9.51 -24.47 16.73
N SER A 36 -10.26 -23.89 17.67
CA SER A 36 -10.41 -22.45 17.88
C SER A 36 -9.08 -21.71 18.07
N ALA A 37 -8.17 -22.29 18.84
CA ALA A 37 -6.84 -21.72 19.08
C ALA A 37 -6.01 -21.65 17.79
N VAL A 38 -6.10 -22.70 16.96
CA VAL A 38 -5.41 -22.74 15.66
C VAL A 38 -6.03 -21.74 14.69
N TYR A 39 -7.36 -21.60 14.69
CA TYR A 39 -8.05 -20.59 13.89
C TYR A 39 -7.62 -19.17 14.26
N ILE A 40 -7.61 -18.81 15.55
CA ILE A 40 -7.20 -17.46 16.01
C ILE A 40 -5.74 -17.20 15.67
N LEU A 41 -4.86 -18.18 15.85
CA LEU A 41 -3.46 -18.08 15.47
C LEU A 41 -3.29 -17.81 13.97
N LEU A 42 -3.99 -18.55 13.12
CA LEU A 42 -3.99 -18.34 11.67
C LEU A 42 -4.58 -16.97 11.32
N HIS A 43 -5.67 -16.56 11.96
CA HIS A 43 -6.27 -15.26 11.75
C HIS A 43 -5.30 -14.11 12.08
N GLN A 44 -4.59 -14.19 13.21
CA GLN A 44 -3.56 -13.22 13.55
C GLN A 44 -2.41 -13.22 12.54
N LEU A 45 -1.91 -14.39 12.11
CA LEU A 45 -0.86 -14.46 11.10
C LEU A 45 -1.29 -13.91 9.74
N PHE A 46 -2.55 -14.11 9.35
CA PHE A 46 -3.12 -13.54 8.12
C PHE A 46 -3.31 -12.02 8.21
N THR A 47 -3.64 -11.51 9.40
CA THR A 47 -3.89 -10.08 9.65
C THR A 47 -2.60 -9.28 9.84
N LEU A 48 -1.69 -9.77 10.70
CA LEU A 48 -0.46 -9.10 11.10
C LEU A 48 0.72 -9.39 10.16
N GLN A 49 0.64 -10.45 9.35
CA GLN A 49 1.58 -10.79 8.28
C GLN A 49 3.06 -10.83 8.72
N ALA A 50 3.95 -10.26 7.91
CA ALA A 50 5.40 -10.32 8.06
C ALA A 50 5.98 -9.29 9.06
N THR A 51 5.19 -8.27 9.44
CA THR A 51 5.67 -7.13 10.21
C THR A 51 5.70 -7.39 11.70
N THR A 52 4.89 -8.31 12.20
CA THR A 52 4.74 -8.55 13.64
C THR A 52 5.25 -9.94 14.01
N LEU A 53 6.14 -9.99 15.00
CA LEU A 53 6.56 -11.23 15.64
C LEU A 53 5.52 -11.62 16.69
N LEU A 54 5.00 -12.85 16.60
CA LEU A 54 4.26 -13.48 17.68
C LEU A 54 5.26 -14.23 18.57
N SER A 55 5.42 -13.76 19.80
CA SER A 55 6.29 -14.41 20.77
C SER A 55 5.70 -15.75 21.23
N TYR A 56 6.53 -16.61 21.84
CA TYR A 56 6.03 -17.85 22.44
C TYR A 56 4.94 -17.60 23.49
N ASN A 57 5.09 -16.53 24.28
CA ASN A 57 4.11 -16.13 25.30
C ASN A 57 2.78 -15.70 24.67
N ASP A 58 2.80 -14.92 23.58
CA ASP A 58 1.58 -14.48 22.90
C ASP A 58 0.78 -15.68 22.39
N ILE A 59 1.47 -16.63 21.76
CA ILE A 59 0.84 -17.84 21.21
C ILE A 59 0.30 -18.72 22.35
N ALA A 60 1.06 -18.89 23.43
CA ALA A 60 0.63 -19.68 24.58
C ALA A 60 -0.61 -19.06 25.26
N THR A 61 -0.66 -17.74 25.37
CA THR A 61 -1.81 -16.99 25.91
C THR A 61 -3.05 -17.23 25.05
N ILE A 62 -2.94 -17.07 23.72
CA ILE A 62 -4.04 -17.36 22.77
C ILE A 62 -4.56 -18.79 22.96
N VAL A 63 -3.68 -19.75 23.13
CA VAL A 63 -4.08 -21.15 23.30
C VAL A 63 -4.80 -21.36 24.64
N ARG A 64 -4.28 -20.80 25.73
CA ARG A 64 -4.87 -20.93 27.07
C ARG A 64 -6.24 -20.24 27.14
N ASP A 65 -6.41 -19.10 26.50
CA ASP A 65 -7.70 -18.39 26.43
C ASP A 65 -8.79 -19.20 25.72
N GLN A 66 -8.38 -20.13 24.83
CA GLN A 66 -9.27 -20.87 23.95
C GLN A 66 -9.45 -22.34 24.34
N LYS A 67 -8.73 -22.81 25.36
CA LYS A 67 -8.78 -24.18 25.88
C LYS A 67 -9.07 -24.15 27.38
N SER A 68 -9.72 -25.18 27.90
CA SER A 68 -9.90 -25.29 29.35
C SER A 68 -8.53 -25.33 30.04
N LEU A 69 -8.39 -24.55 31.12
CA LEU A 69 -7.17 -24.42 31.94
C LEU A 69 -6.59 -25.78 32.38
N ILE A 70 -7.47 -26.77 32.56
CA ILE A 70 -7.20 -28.12 33.08
C ILE A 70 -6.11 -28.90 32.30
N HIS A 71 -5.85 -28.55 31.03
CA HIS A 71 -4.90 -29.32 30.20
C HIS A 71 -3.54 -28.64 29.98
N MET A 72 -3.26 -27.45 30.54
CA MET A 72 -2.10 -26.64 30.14
C MET A 72 -1.38 -25.85 31.24
N GLU A 73 -1.82 -25.92 32.50
CA GLU A 73 -1.25 -25.10 33.59
C GLU A 73 0.26 -25.28 33.80
N ASP A 74 0.81 -26.48 33.56
CA ASP A 74 2.24 -26.77 33.82
C ASP A 74 3.14 -26.78 32.56
N SER A 75 2.61 -26.46 31.38
CA SER A 75 3.40 -26.54 30.14
C SER A 75 4.14 -25.22 29.85
N PRO A 76 5.46 -25.26 29.59
CA PRO A 76 6.21 -24.10 29.12
C PRO A 76 5.62 -23.51 27.84
N ASP A 77 5.60 -22.17 27.73
CA ASP A 77 5.03 -21.45 26.59
C ASP A 77 5.62 -21.90 25.25
N SER A 78 6.92 -22.19 25.22
CA SER A 78 7.61 -22.66 24.02
C SER A 78 7.05 -24.00 23.52
N ILE A 79 6.70 -24.92 24.43
CA ILE A 79 6.13 -26.22 24.07
C ILE A 79 4.71 -26.04 23.52
N ILE A 80 3.90 -25.22 24.18
CA ILE A 80 2.53 -24.91 23.73
C ILE A 80 2.59 -24.28 22.33
N ALA A 81 3.40 -23.24 22.17
CA ALA A 81 3.55 -22.53 20.90
C ALA A 81 4.02 -23.45 19.76
N ASN A 82 5.05 -24.26 20.00
CA ASN A 82 5.57 -25.21 19.01
C ASN A 82 4.49 -26.21 18.56
N LYS A 83 3.70 -26.75 19.50
CA LYS A 83 2.63 -27.72 19.22
C LYS A 83 1.54 -27.11 18.34
N TYR A 84 1.10 -25.89 18.66
CA TYR A 84 0.01 -25.24 17.92
C TYR A 84 0.47 -24.68 16.57
N ILE A 85 1.72 -24.22 16.47
CA ILE A 85 2.31 -23.86 15.17
C ILE A 85 2.48 -25.10 14.28
N PHE A 86 2.85 -26.25 14.85
CA PHE A 86 2.90 -27.50 14.09
C PHE A 86 1.52 -27.87 13.53
N LYS A 87 0.46 -27.79 14.35
CA LYS A 87 -0.92 -27.99 13.88
C LYS A 87 -1.30 -27.01 12.76
N ALA A 88 -1.00 -25.73 12.93
CA ALA A 88 -1.27 -24.70 11.92
C ALA A 88 -0.52 -24.99 10.60
N ARG A 89 0.77 -25.34 10.67
CA ARG A 89 1.57 -25.74 9.50
C ARG A 89 1.02 -26.98 8.80
N SER A 90 0.51 -27.96 9.55
CA SER A 90 -0.10 -29.15 8.98
C SER A 90 -1.36 -28.81 8.17
N LEU A 91 -2.20 -27.89 8.67
CA LEU A 91 -3.37 -27.39 7.94
C LEU A 91 -2.98 -26.59 6.68
N LEU A 92 -1.96 -25.75 6.77
CA LEU A 92 -1.46 -24.99 5.61
C LEU A 92 -0.92 -25.94 4.54
N LYS A 93 -0.17 -26.97 4.95
CA LYS A 93 0.42 -27.98 4.05
C LYS A 93 -0.65 -28.82 3.34
N SER A 94 -1.76 -29.18 3.99
CA SER A 94 -2.85 -29.92 3.32
C SER A 94 -3.48 -29.14 2.16
N LEU A 95 -3.41 -27.81 2.25
CA LEU A 95 -3.86 -26.87 1.22
C LEU A 95 -2.74 -26.43 0.26
N MET A 96 -1.57 -27.08 0.29
CA MET A 96 -0.42 -26.74 -0.57
C MET A 96 0.09 -25.30 -0.38
N ILE A 97 -0.08 -24.75 0.83
CA ILE A 97 0.41 -23.45 1.26
C ILE A 97 1.74 -23.67 1.99
N ASP A 98 2.83 -23.55 1.25
CA ASP A 98 4.18 -23.72 1.77
C ASP A 98 4.79 -22.39 2.25
N ASP A 99 5.81 -22.48 3.12
CA ASP A 99 6.59 -21.34 3.62
C ASP A 99 5.75 -20.18 4.20
N PHE A 100 4.56 -20.43 4.73
CA PHE A 100 3.71 -19.35 5.26
C PHE A 100 4.17 -18.85 6.64
N ILE A 101 4.57 -19.76 7.54
CA ILE A 101 4.96 -19.45 8.92
C ILE A 101 6.47 -19.60 9.07
N MET A 102 7.16 -18.50 9.36
CA MET A 102 8.60 -18.49 9.62
C MET A 102 8.90 -18.62 11.12
N THR A 103 9.92 -19.41 11.46
CA THR A 103 10.44 -19.51 12.85
C THR A 103 11.54 -18.48 13.06
N ILE A 104 11.44 -17.70 14.13
CA ILE A 104 12.52 -16.84 14.63
C ILE A 104 13.08 -17.49 15.90
N ARG A 105 14.27 -18.08 15.80
CA ARG A 105 14.86 -18.90 16.87
C ARG A 105 14.94 -18.12 18.18
N GLY A 106 14.44 -18.73 19.25
CA GLY A 106 14.47 -18.17 20.61
C GLY A 106 13.44 -17.06 20.87
N LEU A 107 12.71 -16.59 19.84
CA LEU A 107 11.79 -15.47 19.97
C LEU A 107 10.33 -15.85 19.67
N GLY A 108 10.08 -16.65 18.63
CA GLY A 108 8.73 -17.07 18.27
C GLY A 108 8.54 -17.26 16.77
N TYR A 109 7.43 -16.75 16.24
CA TYR A 109 6.98 -16.99 14.87
C TYR A 109 6.41 -15.75 14.20
N LYS A 110 6.51 -15.68 12.88
CA LYS A 110 5.88 -14.62 12.09
C LYS A 110 5.39 -15.12 10.74
N GLY A 111 4.52 -14.36 10.11
CA GLY A 111 4.14 -14.58 8.72
C GLY A 111 5.33 -14.39 7.78
N SER A 112 5.34 -15.11 6.67
CA SER A 112 6.38 -15.02 5.65
C SER A 112 6.15 -13.83 4.74
N ASN A 113 7.23 -13.10 4.44
CA ASN A 113 7.23 -11.97 3.50
C ASN A 113 6.84 -12.37 2.07
N LYS A 114 6.79 -13.67 1.77
CA LYS A 114 6.40 -14.19 0.45
C LYS A 114 4.90 -14.07 0.20
N TRP A 115 4.08 -13.87 1.23
CA TRP A 115 2.62 -13.85 1.15
C TRP A 115 2.08 -12.44 1.42
N LEU A 116 1.49 -11.81 0.39
CA LEU A 116 0.99 -10.44 0.44
C LEU A 116 -0.53 -10.39 0.28
N PRO A 117 -1.22 -9.43 0.90
CA PRO A 117 -2.67 -9.32 0.80
C PRO A 117 -3.11 -8.98 -0.62
N ILE A 118 -4.04 -9.78 -1.15
CA ILE A 118 -4.82 -9.43 -2.33
C ILE A 118 -5.85 -8.41 -1.87
N LEU A 119 -5.72 -7.17 -2.32
CA LEU A 119 -6.78 -6.19 -2.11
C LEU A 119 -8.02 -6.56 -2.90
N GLU A 120 -9.16 -6.33 -2.28
CA GLU A 120 -10.41 -6.17 -3.02
C GLU A 120 -10.23 -5.04 -4.04
N LYS A 121 -10.65 -5.26 -5.29
CA LYS A 121 -10.58 -4.26 -6.37
C LYS A 121 -11.10 -2.88 -5.93
N ARG A 122 -12.12 -2.86 -5.06
CA ARG A 122 -12.72 -1.64 -4.53
C ARG A 122 -11.75 -0.75 -3.75
N ALA A 123 -10.93 -1.33 -2.86
CA ALA A 123 -9.93 -0.58 -2.11
C ALA A 123 -8.77 -0.10 -3.01
N ASN A 124 -8.50 -0.82 -4.11
CA ASN A 124 -7.51 -0.40 -5.11
C ASN A 124 -8.00 0.85 -5.87
N GLU A 125 -9.25 0.83 -6.33
CA GLU A 125 -9.89 1.98 -6.99
C GLU A 125 -10.04 3.18 -6.06
N GLU A 126 -10.38 2.99 -4.78
CA GLU A 126 -10.45 4.07 -3.80
C GLU A 126 -9.11 4.79 -3.61
N ILE A 127 -7.99 4.05 -3.57
CA ILE A 127 -6.65 4.64 -3.45
C ILE A 127 -6.27 5.40 -4.73
N LYS A 128 -6.58 4.84 -5.91
CA LYS A 128 -6.34 5.54 -7.18
C LYS A 128 -7.15 6.82 -7.26
N ASN A 129 -8.44 6.77 -6.93
CA ASN A 129 -9.32 7.93 -6.96
C ASN A 129 -8.84 9.00 -5.99
N ALA A 130 -8.51 8.65 -4.74
CA ALA A 130 -7.99 9.60 -3.76
C ALA A 130 -6.68 10.26 -4.22
N PHE A 131 -5.79 9.49 -4.87
CA PHE A 131 -4.58 10.05 -5.46
C PHE A 131 -4.89 11.02 -6.61
N LEU A 132 -5.77 10.65 -7.54
CA LEU A 132 -6.14 11.49 -8.67
C LEU A 132 -6.88 12.77 -8.24
N GLU A 133 -7.76 12.68 -7.24
CA GLU A 133 -8.46 13.81 -6.64
C GLU A 133 -7.45 14.81 -6.04
N GLU A 134 -6.49 14.33 -5.25
CA GLU A 134 -5.49 15.19 -4.61
C GLU A 134 -4.58 15.88 -5.64
N ILE A 135 -4.10 15.13 -6.65
CA ILE A 135 -3.26 15.70 -7.71
C ILE A 135 -4.04 16.73 -8.54
N THR A 136 -5.32 16.46 -8.80
CA THR A 136 -6.21 17.38 -9.51
C THR A 136 -6.40 18.67 -8.71
N ALA A 137 -6.68 18.56 -7.40
CA ALA A 137 -6.83 19.71 -6.51
C ALA A 137 -5.56 20.58 -6.49
N ILE A 138 -4.37 19.96 -6.36
CA ILE A 138 -3.10 20.70 -6.41
C ILE A 138 -2.94 21.44 -7.74
N ILE A 139 -3.25 20.80 -8.86
CA ILE A 139 -3.17 21.43 -10.19
C ILE A 139 -4.15 22.59 -10.34
N GLU A 140 -5.39 22.43 -9.88
CA GLU A 140 -6.42 23.47 -9.96
C GLU A 140 -6.08 24.68 -9.09
N GLU A 141 -5.58 24.45 -7.87
CA GLU A 141 -5.04 25.50 -7.02
C GLU A 141 -3.87 26.22 -7.71
N CYS A 142 -2.98 25.46 -8.36
CA CYS A 142 -1.88 26.04 -9.09
C CYS A 142 -2.38 26.96 -10.23
N ILE A 143 -3.28 26.45 -11.06
CA ILE A 143 -3.87 27.24 -12.15
C ILE A 143 -4.55 28.51 -11.62
N THR A 144 -5.35 28.38 -10.56
CA THR A 144 -6.06 29.52 -9.96
C THR A 144 -5.10 30.57 -9.42
N TYR A 145 -4.04 30.16 -8.73
CA TYR A 145 -3.03 31.09 -8.24
C TYR A 145 -2.30 31.79 -9.39
N SER A 146 -1.98 31.10 -10.50
CA SER A 146 -1.35 31.74 -11.69
C SER A 146 -2.19 32.88 -12.29
N GLU A 147 -3.51 32.81 -12.16
CA GLU A 147 -4.42 33.83 -12.70
C GLU A 147 -4.33 35.15 -11.91
N SER A 148 -3.94 35.09 -10.64
CA SER A 148 -3.85 36.25 -9.73
C SER A 148 -2.42 36.69 -9.40
N ALA A 149 -1.43 35.84 -9.63
CA ALA A 149 -0.04 36.12 -9.28
C ALA A 149 0.65 37.03 -10.32
N ASP A 150 1.54 37.88 -9.82
CA ASP A 150 2.41 38.71 -10.64
C ASP A 150 3.47 37.85 -11.35
N ILE A 151 3.61 38.04 -12.65
CA ILE A 151 4.59 37.35 -13.48
C ILE A 151 5.84 38.22 -13.55
N THR A 152 6.97 37.63 -13.18
CA THR A 152 8.28 38.29 -13.26
C THR A 152 8.93 37.93 -14.59
N HIS A 153 9.38 38.95 -15.32
CA HIS A 153 10.20 38.79 -16.52
C HIS A 153 11.66 39.12 -16.20
N ASP A 154 12.53 38.13 -16.30
CA ASP A 154 13.97 38.33 -16.14
C ASP A 154 14.59 38.92 -17.41
N LYS A 155 15.70 39.66 -17.26
CA LYS A 155 16.50 40.24 -18.35
C LYS A 155 17.10 39.17 -19.26
N SER A 156 17.17 37.92 -18.81
CA SER A 156 17.56 36.76 -19.60
C SER A 156 16.44 36.20 -20.50
N GLY A 157 15.25 36.80 -20.47
CA GLY A 157 14.11 36.38 -21.28
C GLY A 157 13.24 35.28 -20.65
N PHE A 158 13.42 34.95 -19.37
CA PHE A 158 12.58 33.97 -18.66
C PHE A 158 11.38 34.64 -18.00
N SER A 159 10.20 34.03 -18.11
CA SER A 159 9.00 34.42 -17.37
C SER A 159 8.71 33.39 -16.28
N TYR A 160 8.48 33.84 -15.04
CA TYR A 160 8.16 32.96 -13.91
C TYR A 160 7.27 33.64 -12.87
N ILE A 161 6.56 32.84 -12.09
CA ILE A 161 5.88 33.31 -10.87
C ILE A 161 6.81 33.05 -9.70
N LYS A 162 6.94 34.04 -8.80
CA LYS A 162 7.70 33.88 -7.55
C LYS A 162 6.73 33.61 -6.39
N PRO A 163 6.36 32.35 -6.13
CA PRO A 163 5.43 32.03 -5.06
C PRO A 163 6.04 32.31 -3.68
N ASP A 164 5.18 32.51 -2.69
CA ASP A 164 5.62 32.56 -1.30
C ASP A 164 6.04 31.16 -0.81
N GLN A 165 6.93 31.14 0.18
CA GLN A 165 7.49 29.89 0.71
C GLN A 165 6.43 28.97 1.33
N ASN A 166 5.34 29.52 1.89
CA ASN A 166 4.31 28.72 2.53
C ASN A 166 3.48 27.96 1.49
N THR A 167 3.10 28.62 0.40
CA THR A 167 2.39 28.00 -0.73
C THR A 167 3.20 26.86 -1.35
N VAL A 168 4.50 27.10 -1.59
CA VAL A 168 5.41 26.05 -2.09
C VAL A 168 5.49 24.86 -1.14
N MET A 169 5.69 25.12 0.16
CA MET A 169 5.83 24.06 1.15
C MET A 169 4.53 23.26 1.33
N MET A 170 3.38 23.93 1.26
CA MET A 170 2.07 23.30 1.32
C MET A 170 1.87 22.31 0.17
N HIS A 171 2.09 22.74 -1.07
CA HIS A 171 1.93 21.86 -2.24
C HIS A 171 2.95 20.72 -2.24
N PHE A 172 4.21 20.99 -1.88
CA PHE A 172 5.23 19.95 -1.77
C PHE A 172 4.84 18.87 -0.76
N LYS A 173 4.38 19.27 0.43
CA LYS A 173 3.97 18.33 1.48
C LYS A 173 2.80 17.45 1.01
N ARG A 174 1.74 18.06 0.47
CA ARG A 174 0.56 17.34 -0.02
C ARG A 174 0.93 16.33 -1.11
N MET A 175 1.75 16.75 -2.07
CA MET A 175 2.21 15.90 -3.17
C MET A 175 3.12 14.77 -2.70
N ASN A 176 4.02 15.04 -1.75
CA ASN A 176 4.88 14.02 -1.18
C ASN A 176 4.09 12.98 -0.38
N ASP A 177 3.12 13.42 0.43
CA ASP A 177 2.28 12.54 1.24
C ASP A 177 1.39 11.65 0.35
N CYS A 178 0.71 12.22 -0.65
CA CYS A 178 -0.13 11.43 -1.56
C CYS A 178 0.69 10.46 -2.42
N TYR A 179 1.85 10.90 -2.93
CA TYR A 179 2.71 10.09 -3.78
C TYR A 179 3.40 8.96 -2.99
N TYR A 180 3.80 9.22 -1.75
CA TYR A 180 4.38 8.19 -0.87
C TYR A 180 3.36 7.08 -0.56
N LEU A 181 2.13 7.47 -0.18
CA LEU A 181 1.05 6.52 0.07
C LEU A 181 0.74 5.66 -1.17
N PHE A 182 0.73 6.30 -2.34
CA PHE A 182 0.54 5.63 -3.62
C PHE A 182 1.68 4.65 -3.93
N LEU A 183 2.95 5.10 -3.89
CA LEU A 183 4.11 4.27 -4.19
C LEU A 183 4.23 3.06 -3.28
N ARG A 184 4.05 3.25 -1.97
CA ARG A 184 4.09 2.16 -0.99
C ARG A 184 3.14 1.02 -1.38
N ARG A 185 2.08 1.31 -2.13
CA ARG A 185 1.08 0.34 -2.55
C ARG A 185 1.37 -0.35 -3.86
N TYR A 186 1.88 0.39 -4.85
CA TYR A 186 2.04 -0.12 -6.22
C TYR A 186 3.44 -0.62 -6.56
N THR A 187 4.43 -0.46 -5.66
CA THR A 187 5.78 -1.05 -5.81
C THR A 187 5.74 -2.57 -5.75
N SER A 188 5.32 -3.17 -6.87
CA SER A 188 5.27 -4.62 -7.12
C SER A 188 6.01 -4.89 -8.44
N PRO A 189 6.67 -6.06 -8.62
CA PRO A 189 7.49 -6.37 -9.79
C PRO A 189 6.79 -6.39 -11.18
N GLY A 190 5.53 -5.96 -11.30
CA GLY A 190 4.78 -5.89 -12.56
C GLY A 190 4.43 -4.48 -13.05
N ASN A 191 4.56 -3.45 -12.20
CA ASN A 191 4.15 -2.08 -12.50
C ASN A 191 5.37 -1.17 -12.80
N CYS A 192 6.54 -1.73 -13.08
CA CYS A 192 7.80 -1.00 -13.07
C CYS A 192 7.88 0.11 -14.13
N ILE A 193 7.28 -0.09 -15.32
CA ILE A 193 7.34 0.89 -16.42
C ILE A 193 6.34 2.02 -16.15
N GLU A 194 5.10 1.67 -15.84
CA GLU A 194 4.03 2.61 -15.52
C GLU A 194 4.39 3.48 -14.31
N LEU A 195 5.04 2.90 -13.28
CA LEU A 195 5.51 3.68 -12.13
C LEU A 195 6.66 4.64 -12.47
N LEU A 196 7.55 4.27 -13.39
CA LEU A 196 8.61 5.16 -13.85
C LEU A 196 8.02 6.34 -14.63
N GLU A 197 7.07 6.07 -15.53
CA GLU A 197 6.36 7.11 -16.28
C GLU A 197 5.56 8.01 -15.34
N LEU A 198 4.84 7.43 -14.36
CA LEU A 198 4.11 8.19 -13.35
C LEU A 198 5.04 9.09 -12.53
N LYS A 199 6.19 8.55 -12.11
CA LYS A 199 7.20 9.34 -11.37
C LYS A 199 7.67 10.54 -12.18
N GLU A 200 7.91 10.37 -13.47
CA GLU A 200 8.32 11.45 -14.36
C GLU A 200 7.24 12.55 -14.43
N LYS A 201 5.96 12.18 -14.54
CA LYS A 201 4.86 13.16 -14.60
C LYS A 201 4.64 13.86 -13.26
N ILE A 202 4.79 13.15 -12.14
CA ILE A 202 4.71 13.76 -10.81
C ILE A 202 5.88 14.71 -10.56
N ALA A 203 7.10 14.35 -10.98
CA ALA A 203 8.24 15.26 -10.94
C ALA A 203 7.99 16.52 -11.77
N LYS A 204 7.37 16.38 -12.94
CA LYS A 204 6.96 17.51 -13.78
C LYS A 204 5.95 18.42 -13.07
N ILE A 205 4.93 17.87 -12.39
CA ILE A 205 3.99 18.71 -11.60
C ILE A 205 4.70 19.38 -10.42
N LEU A 206 5.57 18.68 -9.70
CA LEU A 206 6.38 19.28 -8.63
C LEU A 206 7.17 20.48 -9.16
N LEU A 207 7.76 20.37 -10.36
CA LEU A 207 8.47 21.50 -10.96
C LEU A 207 7.54 22.69 -11.23
N TYR A 208 6.32 22.46 -11.73
CA TYR A 208 5.36 23.55 -11.96
C TYR A 208 4.74 24.11 -10.68
N ALA A 209 4.58 23.31 -9.63
CA ALA A 209 4.02 23.72 -8.34
C ALA A 209 5.06 24.42 -7.44
N ILE A 210 6.36 24.17 -7.67
CA ILE A 210 7.47 24.76 -6.90
C ILE A 210 8.10 25.93 -7.66
N TYR A 211 8.38 25.76 -8.96
CA TYR A 211 9.16 26.70 -9.76
C TYR A 211 8.34 27.48 -10.79
N TRP A 212 7.08 27.12 -11.04
CA TRP A 212 6.12 27.90 -11.84
C TRP A 212 6.72 28.49 -13.12
N ARG A 213 7.36 27.64 -13.94
CA ARG A 213 8.13 28.09 -15.09
C ARG A 213 7.54 27.55 -16.38
N VAL A 214 7.19 28.45 -17.29
CA VAL A 214 6.70 28.13 -18.64
C VAL A 214 7.46 28.99 -19.63
N GLY A 215 8.59 28.47 -20.08
CA GLY A 215 9.31 28.96 -21.25
C GLY A 215 9.82 30.41 -21.22
N ASP A 216 10.27 30.84 -22.40
CA ASP A 216 11.00 32.08 -22.60
C ASP A 216 10.11 33.12 -23.29
N SER A 217 10.12 34.34 -22.76
CA SER A 217 9.60 35.56 -23.40
C SER A 217 8.12 35.49 -23.80
N LEU A 218 7.29 34.94 -22.91
CA LEU A 218 5.85 34.92 -23.08
C LEU A 218 5.22 36.19 -22.49
N THR A 219 4.19 36.72 -23.18
CA THR A 219 3.23 37.62 -22.54
C THR A 219 2.56 36.90 -21.38
N ASP A 220 2.12 37.64 -20.37
CA ASP A 220 1.41 37.09 -19.21
C ASP A 220 0.25 36.16 -19.58
N GLU A 221 -0.55 36.57 -20.57
CA GLU A 221 -1.68 35.78 -21.08
C GLU A 221 -1.22 34.45 -21.68
N LYS A 222 -0.14 34.47 -22.45
CA LYS A 222 0.40 33.27 -23.08
C LYS A 222 1.06 32.35 -22.06
N PHE A 223 1.78 32.92 -21.09
CA PHE A 223 2.35 32.18 -19.97
C PHE A 223 1.25 31.42 -19.20
N ARG A 224 0.17 32.12 -18.81
CA ARG A 224 -0.96 31.51 -18.08
C ARG A 224 -1.65 30.42 -18.90
N SER A 225 -1.87 30.67 -20.18
CA SER A 225 -2.45 29.68 -21.10
C SER A 225 -1.59 28.43 -21.20
N ASP A 226 -0.30 28.59 -21.45
CA ASP A 226 0.63 27.47 -21.63
C ASP A 226 0.80 26.69 -20.33
N TYR A 227 0.94 27.36 -19.17
CA TYR A 227 0.96 26.74 -17.85
C TYR A 227 -0.25 25.85 -17.60
N LYS A 228 -1.45 26.40 -17.84
CA LYS A 228 -2.73 25.71 -17.68
C LYS A 228 -2.84 24.50 -18.61
N ASN A 229 -2.40 24.65 -19.85
CA ASN A 229 -2.45 23.57 -20.84
C ASN A 229 -1.47 22.44 -20.50
N GLU A 230 -0.25 22.77 -20.09
CA GLU A 230 0.76 21.78 -19.70
C GLU A 230 0.36 20.99 -18.45
N LEU A 231 -0.17 21.67 -17.43
CA LEU A 231 -0.68 20.99 -16.24
C LEU A 231 -1.87 20.08 -16.55
N LYS A 232 -2.84 20.54 -17.35
CA LYS A 232 -3.98 19.71 -17.77
C LYS A 232 -3.56 18.52 -18.63
N LEU A 233 -2.58 18.69 -19.53
CA LEU A 233 -2.02 17.60 -20.32
C LEU A 233 -1.33 16.57 -19.41
N THR A 234 -0.54 17.03 -18.46
CA THR A 234 0.17 16.17 -17.50
C THR A 234 -0.82 15.38 -16.64
N LEU A 235 -1.90 16.01 -16.17
CA LEU A 235 -2.98 15.34 -15.44
C LEU A 235 -3.63 14.22 -16.27
N ARG A 236 -3.93 14.49 -17.55
CA ARG A 236 -4.50 13.46 -18.45
C ARG A 236 -3.57 12.25 -18.58
N GLN A 237 -2.25 12.49 -18.70
CA GLN A 237 -1.25 11.41 -18.75
C GLN A 237 -1.21 10.62 -17.44
N ILE A 238 -1.29 11.29 -16.29
CA ILE A 238 -1.34 10.63 -14.98
C ILE A 238 -2.60 9.76 -14.85
N ASN A 239 -3.76 10.25 -15.27
CA ASN A 239 -5.00 9.47 -15.28
C ASN A 239 -4.86 8.20 -16.13
N GLN A 240 -4.27 8.32 -17.33
CA GLN A 240 -4.03 7.18 -18.22
C GLN A 240 -3.10 6.14 -17.59
N ILE A 241 -1.95 6.58 -17.06
CA ILE A 241 -0.98 5.68 -16.41
C ILE A 241 -1.60 5.00 -15.18
N THR A 242 -2.36 5.76 -14.38
CA THR A 242 -3.02 5.23 -13.16
C THR A 242 -4.06 4.17 -13.48
N ALA A 243 -4.76 4.30 -14.61
CA ALA A 243 -5.70 3.29 -15.10
C ALA A 243 -5.01 1.97 -15.49
N LEU A 244 -3.74 2.02 -15.92
CA LEU A 244 -2.96 0.85 -16.34
C LEU A 244 -2.32 0.07 -15.18
N LEU A 245 -2.18 0.69 -14.01
CA LEU A 245 -1.58 0.03 -12.84
C LEU A 245 -2.46 -1.11 -12.29
N ALA A 246 -1.87 -2.27 -12.05
CA ALA A 246 -2.54 -3.44 -11.47
C ALA A 246 -2.45 -3.47 -9.94
#